data_AF-A0A954YMU1-F1
#
_entry.id   AF-A0A954YMU1-F1
#
_cell.length_a   1.000
_cell.length_b   1.000
_cell.length_c   1.000
_cell.angle_alpha   90.00
_cell.angle_beta   90.00
_cell.angle_gamma   90.00
#
_symmetry.space_group_name_H-M   'P 1'
#
loop_
_entity.id
_entity.type
_entity.pdbx_description
1 polymer ?
#
loop_
_entity_poly.entity_id
_entity_poly.type
_entity_poly.pdbx_seq_one_letter_code
_entity_poly.pdbx_strand_id
1 'polypeptide(L)' 'MTTLGFYGAAETVTGSKYLLSADGAKVLIDCGLFQGLKKLRELNWKRPDFSPASVDAVVLTHAHLD' A
#
# COMPACT_ATOMS: atom_id res chain seq x y z
N MET A 1 9.63 18.17 2.11
CA MET A 1 8.34 18.03 2.84
C MET A 1 8.04 16.55 2.93
N THR A 2 7.79 16.05 4.13
CA THR A 2 7.51 14.63 4.37
C THR A 2 6.00 14.39 4.26
N THR A 3 5.60 13.36 3.51
CA THR A 3 4.19 12.99 3.34
C THR A 3 4.00 11.49 3.52
N LEU A 4 2.83 11.10 4.01
CA LEU A 4 2.41 9.71 4.13
C LEU A 4 1.03 9.56 3.45
N GLY A 5 0.97 8.74 2.41
CA GLY A 5 -0.26 8.40 1.71
C GLY A 5 -0.78 7.03 2.13
N PHE A 6 -2.11 6.91 2.26
CA PHE A 6 -2.80 5.68 2.64
C PHE A 6 -3.49 5.11 1.40
N TYR A 7 -3.06 3.94 0.93
CA TYR A 7 -3.55 3.31 -0.31
C TYR A 7 -4.30 1.99 -0.07
N GLY A 8 -4.44 1.60 1.19
CA GLY A 8 -5.25 0.49 1.67
C GLY A 8 -5.22 0.44 3.20
N ALA A 9 -5.92 -0.52 3.79
CA ALA A 9 -6.22 -0.53 5.24
C ALA A 9 -6.81 0.79 5.78
N ALA A 10 -7.44 1.60 4.90
CA ALA A 10 -8.18 2.80 5.24
C ALA A 10 -9.66 2.44 5.31
N GLU A 11 -10.27 2.59 6.49
CA GLU A 11 -11.64 2.14 6.79
C GLU A 11 -11.88 0.63 6.55
N THR A 12 -10.80 -0.16 6.54
CA THR A 12 -10.81 -1.62 6.41
C THR A 12 -9.56 -2.21 7.07
N VAL A 13 -9.55 -3.52 7.35
CA VAL A 13 -8.44 -4.20 8.02
C VAL A 13 -7.46 -4.90 7.08
N THR A 14 -7.70 -4.89 5.77
CA THR A 14 -6.90 -5.62 4.77
C THR A 14 -6.36 -4.68 3.70
N GLY A 15 -5.31 -5.09 2.98
CA GLY A 15 -4.72 -4.34 1.89
C GLY A 15 -3.71 -3.29 2.38
N SER A 16 -2.98 -3.56 3.46
CA SER A 16 -2.02 -2.64 4.09
C SER A 16 -1.01 -2.15 3.04
N LYS A 17 -1.01 -0.83 2.82
CA LYS A 17 -0.21 -0.18 1.77
C LYS A 17 -0.08 1.32 2.04
N TYR A 18 1.11 1.77 2.42
CA TYR A 18 1.37 3.17 2.77
C TYR A 18 2.60 3.69 2.03
N LEU A 19 2.49 4.83 1.35
CA LEU A 19 3.63 5.42 0.63
C LEU A 19 4.19 6.59 1.45
N LEU A 20 5.39 6.41 1.99
CA LEU A 20 6.16 7.46 2.64
C LEU A 20 7.01 8.17 1.59
N SER A 21 6.86 9.49 1.48
CA SER A 21 7.77 10.34 0.70
C SER A 21 8.54 11.26 1.64
N ALA A 22 9.86 11.16 1.67
CA ALA A 22 10.73 11.96 2.53
C ALA A 22 12.10 12.13 1.85
N ASP A 23 12.69 13.33 1.94
CA ASP A 23 14.05 13.62 1.45
C ASP A 23 14.35 13.14 0.01
N GLY A 24 13.34 13.21 -0.86
CA GLY A 24 13.44 12.79 -2.26
C GLY A 24 13.26 11.29 -2.51
N ALA A 25 13.18 10.47 -1.46
CA ALA A 25 12.90 9.04 -1.54
C ALA A 25 11.40 8.73 -1.37
N LYS A 26 10.96 7.64 -1.99
CA LYS A 26 9.62 7.06 -1.88
C LYS A 26 9.70 5.61 -1.45
N VAL A 27 9.30 5.34 -0.21
CA VAL A 27 9.31 4.00 0.38
C VAL A 27 7.88 3.52 0.57
N LEU A 28 7.56 2.35 0.04
CA LEU A 28 6.29 1.69 0.28
C LEU A 28 6.41 0.82 1.55
N ILE A 29 5.58 1.11 2.55
CA ILE A 29 5.44 0.32 3.77
C ILE A 29 4.25 -0.61 3.56
N ASP A 30 4.53 -1.91 3.57
CA ASP A 30 3.65 -3.02 3.22
C ASP A 30 3.10 -2.98 1.78
N CYS A 31 2.75 -4.16 1.28
CA CYS A 31 2.14 -4.30 -0.05
C CYS A 31 1.09 -5.40 -0.05
N GLY A 32 0.25 -5.38 0.98
CA GLY A 32 -0.72 -6.42 1.26
C GLY A 32 -1.91 -6.48 0.29
N LEU A 33 -2.61 -7.63 0.30
CA LEU A 33 -3.79 -7.89 -0.49
C LEU A 33 -5.08 -7.54 0.26
N PHE A 34 -6.06 -6.97 -0.43
CA PHE A 34 -7.42 -6.84 0.11
C PHE A 34 -8.10 -8.20 0.20
N GLN A 35 -8.74 -8.52 1.32
CA GLN A 35 -9.37 -9.82 1.58
C GLN A 35 -10.85 -9.69 2.02
N GLY A 36 -11.49 -10.83 2.30
CA GLY A 36 -12.86 -10.88 2.79
C GLY A 36 -13.92 -10.59 1.72
N LEU A 37 -14.74 -9.56 1.96
CA LEU A 37 -15.87 -9.19 1.12
C LEU A 37 -15.45 -9.06 -0.35
N LYS A 38 -16.29 -9.54 -1.28
CA LYS A 38 -15.98 -9.53 -2.71
C LYS A 38 -15.56 -8.14 -3.21
N LYS A 39 -16.28 -7.10 -2.79
CA LYS A 39 -15.99 -5.70 -3.14
C LYS A 39 -14.57 -5.26 -2.75
N LEU A 40 -14.03 -5.76 -1.63
CA LEU A 40 -12.67 -5.48 -1.20
C LEU A 40 -11.67 -6.25 -2.06
N ARG A 41 -11.90 -7.56 -2.27
CA ARG A 41 -11.01 -8.39 -3.12
C ARG A 41 -10.90 -7.89 -4.56
N GLU A 42 -11.95 -7.25 -5.09
CA GLU A 42 -11.92 -6.62 -6.40
C GLU A 42 -10.91 -5.46 -6.50
N LEU A 43 -10.53 -4.83 -5.38
CA LEU A 43 -9.51 -3.78 -5.34
C LEU A 43 -8.11 -4.30 -5.69
N ASN A 44 -7.82 -5.59 -5.49
CA ASN A 44 -6.54 -6.19 -5.89
C ASN A 44 -6.26 -6.12 -7.39
N TRP A 45 -7.31 -5.97 -8.22
CA TRP A 45 -7.19 -5.86 -9.67
C TRP A 45 -7.09 -4.42 -10.15
N LYS A 46 -7.27 -3.44 -9.25
CA LYS A 46 -7.09 -2.03 -9.57
C LYS A 46 -5.62 -1.67 -9.48
N ARG A 47 -5.16 -0.80 -10.38
CA ARG A 47 -3.84 -0.19 -10.24
C ARG A 47 -3.86 0.73 -9.01
N PRO A 48 -2.77 0.78 -8.23
CA PRO A 48 -2.65 1.75 -7.16
C PRO A 48 -2.63 3.18 -7.71
N ASP A 49 -3.11 4.14 -6.93
CA ASP A 49 -3.09 5.58 -7.26
C ASP A 49 -1.70 6.21 -7.04
N PHE A 50 -0.65 5.46 -7.35
CA PHE A 50 0.74 5.91 -7.44
C PHE A 50 1.46 5.08 -8.51
N SER A 51 2.54 5.62 -9.09
CA SER A 51 3.36 4.86 -10.04
C SER A 51 4.24 3.85 -9.29
N PRO A 52 4.07 2.53 -9.48
CA PRO A 52 4.91 1.54 -8.81
C PRO A 52 6.39 1.67 -9.20
N ALA A 53 6.67 2.11 -10.43
CA ALA A 53 8.03 2.35 -10.92
C ALA A 53 8.71 3.55 -10.25
N SER A 54 7.97 4.36 -9.48
CA SER A 54 8.54 5.48 -8.72
C SER A 54 8.88 5.14 -7.28
N VAL A 55 8.62 3.90 -6.84
CA VAL A 55 8.94 3.43 -5.50
C VAL A 55 10.39 2.96 -5.46
N ASP A 56 11.20 3.53 -4.57
CA ASP A 56 12.62 3.22 -4.45
C ASP A 56 12.86 1.93 -3.66
N ALA A 57 11.99 1.66 -2.67
CA ALA A 57 12.08 0.48 -1.82
C ALA A 57 10.71 0.06 -1.27
N VAL A 58 10.59 -1.22 -0.94
CA VAL A 58 9.43 -1.78 -0.22
C VAL A 58 9.92 -2.38 1.10
N VAL A 59 9.25 -2.04 2.19
CA VAL A 59 9.48 -2.62 3.52
C VAL A 59 8.24 -3.43 3.90
N LEU A 60 8.42 -4.73 4.15
CA LEU A 60 7.38 -5.60 4.67
C LEU A 60 7.54 -5.70 6.18
N THR A 61 6.51 -5.31 6.93
CA THR A 61 6.55 -5.28 8.40
C THR A 61 6.55 -6.68 9.00
N HIS A 62 5.84 -7.61 8.37
CA HIS A 62 5.76 -9.02 8.75
C HIS A 62 5.19 -9.86 7.59
N ALA A 63 5.04 -11.18 7.79
CA ALA A 63 4.71 -12.14 6.73
C ALA A 63 3.21 -12.42 6.54
N HIS A 64 2.31 -11.58 7.07
CA HIS A 64 0.89 -11.71 6.73
C HIS A 64 0.64 -11.28 5.28
N LEU A 65 -0.44 -11.83 4.71
CA LEU A 65 -0.77 -11.65 3.29
C LEU A 65 -1.52 -10.34 3.01
N ASP A 66 -2.20 -9.79 4.02
CA ASP A 66 -3.06 -8.62 3.91
C ASP A 66 -2.32 -7.28 3.95
#